data_AF-A0A0Q4Y481-F1
#
_entry.id   AF-A0A0Q4Y481-F1
#
_cell.length_a   1.000
_cell.length_b   1.000
_cell.length_c   1.000
_cell.angle_alpha   90.00
_cell.angle_beta   90.00
_cell.angle_gamma   90.00
#
_symmetry.space_group_name_H-M   'P 1'
#
loop_
_entity.id
_entity.type
_entity.pdbx_description
1 polymer ?
#
loop_
_entity_poly.entity_id
_entity_poly.type
_entity_poly.pdbx_seq_one_letter_code
_entity_poly.pdbx_strand_id
1 'polypeptide(L)'
;MDSMAAHNDGYLFGNARATRIKMLVHDGFGVWCATRRLNAGRFVWPSEMAAPVALSQAHFDALVVGLPWQQLHQMSAITRL
;
A
#
# COMPACT_ATOMS: atom_id res chain seq x y z
N MET A 1 -28.45 5.29 8.66
CA MET A 1 -28.19 4.72 7.32
C MET A 1 -26.73 4.40 7.30
N ASP A 2 -26.46 3.34 8.05
CA ASP A 2 -25.21 3.08 8.74
C ASP A 2 -24.16 2.53 7.80
N SER A 3 -22.94 2.98 8.05
CA SER A 3 -21.70 2.51 7.49
C SER A 3 -21.69 0.99 7.33
N MET A 4 -22.01 0.51 6.13
CA MET A 4 -21.37 -0.68 5.61
C MET A 4 -19.99 -0.23 5.14
N ALA A 5 -19.11 0.08 6.10
CA ALA A 5 -17.69 0.20 5.85
C ALA A 5 -17.27 -1.20 5.39
N ALA A 6 -17.44 -1.46 4.10
CA ALA A 6 -17.03 -2.70 3.48
C ALA A 6 -15.57 -2.86 3.86
N HIS A 7 -15.29 -3.90 4.65
CA HIS A 7 -13.95 -4.37 4.89
C HIS A 7 -13.47 -4.90 3.54
N ASN A 8 -13.05 -3.98 2.68
CA ASN A 8 -12.57 -4.28 1.36
C ASN A 8 -11.14 -4.76 1.55
N ASP A 9 -11.02 -6.05 1.88
CA ASP A 9 -9.76 -6.75 1.91
C ASP A 9 -9.12 -6.62 0.53
N GLY A 10 -8.07 -5.80 0.50
CA GLY A 10 -7.34 -5.45 -0.71
C GLY A 10 -5.93 -6.01 -0.63
N TYR A 11 -5.49 -6.69 -1.68
CA TYR A 11 -4.12 -7.18 -1.80
C TYR A 11 -3.33 -6.28 -2.74
N LEU A 12 -2.16 -5.82 -2.29
CA LEU A 12 -1.25 -5.00 -3.07
C LEU A 12 -0.01 -5.81 -3.47
N PHE A 13 0.35 -5.73 -4.75
CA PHE A 13 1.48 -6.46 -5.32
C PHE A 13 2.44 -5.50 -6.03
N GLY A 14 3.74 -5.62 -5.75
CA GLY A 14 4.82 -4.99 -6.50
C GLY A 14 5.37 -5.91 -7.59
N ASN A 15 5.80 -5.36 -8.72
CA ASN A 15 6.58 -6.14 -9.69
C ASN A 15 8.06 -6.25 -9.27
N ALA A 16 8.80 -7.22 -9.82
CA ALA A 16 10.23 -7.41 -9.50
C ALA A 16 11.11 -6.18 -9.78
N ARG A 17 10.71 -5.31 -10.71
CA ARG A 17 11.41 -4.05 -10.98
C ARG A 17 11.00 -2.90 -10.04
N ALA A 18 10.03 -3.12 -9.15
CA ALA A 18 9.44 -2.12 -8.27
C ALA A 18 9.00 -0.83 -8.99
N THR A 19 8.62 -0.90 -10.26
CA THR A 19 8.15 0.27 -11.04
C THR A 19 6.63 0.32 -11.16
N ARG A 20 5.95 -0.76 -10.77
CA ARG A 20 4.50 -0.92 -10.85
C ARG A 20 3.97 -1.55 -9.58
N ILE A 21 2.78 -1.12 -9.19
CA ILE A 21 1.94 -1.78 -8.19
C ILE A 21 0.57 -2.13 -8.79
N LYS A 22 -0.03 -3.21 -8.28
CA LYS A 22 -1.40 -3.61 -8.57
C LYS A 22 -2.15 -3.83 -7.27
N MET A 23 -3.33 -3.24 -7.15
CA MET A 23 -4.25 -3.47 -6.04
C MET A 23 -5.43 -4.30 -6.56
N LEU A 24 -5.70 -5.42 -5.90
CA LEU A 24 -6.87 -6.25 -6.14
C LEU A 24 -7.81 -6.09 -4.94
N VAL A 25 -9.07 -5.75 -5.20
CA VAL A 25 -10.09 -5.53 -4.16
C VAL A 25 -11.32 -6.36 -4.50
N HIS A 26 -11.84 -7.11 -3.53
CA HIS A 26 -13.12 -7.80 -3.67
C HIS A 26 -14.23 -6.93 -3.06
N ASP A 27 -15.30 -6.68 -3.81
CA ASP A 27 -16.42 -5.80 -3.39
C ASP A 27 -17.70 -6.58 -2.98
N GLY A 28 -17.64 -7.92 -3.01
CA GLY A 28 -18.77 -8.81 -2.75
C GLY A 28 -19.46 -9.33 -4.01
N PHE A 29 -19.31 -8.64 -5.15
CA PHE A 29 -19.89 -9.03 -6.44
C PHE A 29 -18.83 -9.40 -7.48
N GLY A 30 -17.60 -8.94 -7.28
CA GLY A 30 -16.48 -9.24 -8.13
C GLY A 30 -15.17 -8.67 -7.60
N VAL A 31 -14.19 -8.63 -8.49
CA VAL A 31 -12.85 -8.13 -8.20
C VAL A 31 -12.53 -6.92 -9.05
N TRP A 32 -12.11 -5.85 -8.40
CA TRP A 32 -11.57 -4.66 -9.03
C TRP A 32 -10.05 -4.70 -9.03
N CYS A 33 -9.44 -4.19 -10.10
CA CYS A 33 -7.98 -4.06 -10.20
C CYS A 33 -7.61 -2.62 -10.53
N ALA A 34 -6.87 -1.98 -9.63
CA ALA A 34 -6.22 -0.69 -9.88
C ALA A 34 -4.73 -0.92 -10.13
N THR A 35 -4.17 -0.24 -11.13
CA THR A 35 -2.73 -0.35 -11.43
C THR A 35 -2.09 1.01 -11.46
N ARG A 36 -0.89 1.12 -10.88
CA ARG A 36 -0.09 2.36 -10.90
C ARG A 36 1.33 2.06 -11.32
N ARG A 37 1.84 2.89 -12.24
CA ARG A 37 3.24 2.90 -12.67
C ARG A 37 3.84 4.25 -12.32
N LEU A 38 5.06 4.27 -11.80
CA LEU A 38 5.80 5.53 -11.66
C LEU A 38 6.39 5.92 -13.01
N ASN A 39 6.31 7.21 -13.35
CA ASN A 39 6.92 7.74 -14.56
C ASN A 39 8.46 7.71 -14.48
N ALA A 40 9.01 7.92 -13.27
CA ALA A 40 10.41 7.79 -12.94
C ALA A 40 10.57 7.18 -11.54
N GLY A 41 11.71 6.55 -11.27
CA GLY A 41 12.01 5.95 -9.97
C GLY A 41 11.38 4.57 -9.75
N ARG A 42 11.34 4.16 -8.47
CA ARG A 42 10.83 2.85 -8.01
C ARG A 42 10.05 3.04 -6.72
N PHE A 43 9.04 2.22 -6.52
CA PHE A 43 8.39 2.04 -5.24
C PHE A 43 9.38 1.44 -4.24
N VAL A 44 9.34 1.92 -3.01
CA VAL A 44 10.01 1.25 -1.90
C VAL A 44 9.17 0.03 -1.56
N TRP A 45 9.54 -1.12 -2.12
CA TRP A 45 8.91 -2.41 -1.86
C TRP A 45 9.85 -3.23 -0.96
N PRO A 46 9.35 -3.97 0.05
CA PRO A 46 10.24 -4.79 0.86
C PRO A 46 10.79 -5.92 -0.03
N SER A 47 12.12 -5.99 -0.14
CA SER A 47 12.80 -6.94 -1.02
C SER A 47 12.59 -8.40 -0.59
N GLU A 48 12.38 -8.62 0.71
CA GLU A 48 12.15 -9.94 1.30
C GLU A 48 10.97 -9.85 2.29
N MET A 49 9.78 -10.18 1.80
CA MET A 49 8.62 -10.40 2.67
C MET A 49 8.45 -11.91 2.88
N ALA A 50 8.67 -12.38 4.10
CA ALA A 50 8.36 -13.76 4.46
C ALA A 50 6.84 -14.03 4.48
N ALA A 51 6.03 -12.98 4.66
CA ALA A 51 4.57 -13.03 4.69
C ALA A 51 3.96 -11.70 4.22
N PRO A 52 2.68 -11.66 3.81
CA PRO A 52 1.96 -10.43 3.55
C PRO A 52 2.01 -9.46 4.74
N VAL A 53 2.22 -8.17 4.47
CA VAL A 53 2.23 -7.12 5.50
C VAL A 53 0.94 -6.31 5.39
N ALA A 54 0.23 -6.17 6.50
CA ALA A 54 -0.92 -5.29 6.59
C ALA A 54 -0.45 -3.82 6.49
N LEU A 55 -1.03 -3.07 5.55
CA LEU A 55 -0.77 -1.65 5.40
C LEU A 55 -1.85 -0.85 6.12
N SER A 56 -1.44 0.14 6.92
CA SER A 56 -2.35 1.20 7.36
C SER A 56 -2.67 2.11 6.16
N GLN A 57 -3.74 2.90 6.27
CA GLN A 57 -4.08 3.88 5.23
C GLN A 57 -2.90 4.84 4.95
N ALA A 58 -2.22 5.31 5.99
CA ALA A 58 -1.06 6.20 5.83
C ALA A 58 0.11 5.53 5.08
N HIS A 59 0.39 4.25 5.37
CA HIS A 59 1.39 3.49 4.61
C HIS A 59 0.99 3.35 3.15
N PHE A 60 -0.28 3.07 2.88
CA PHE A 60 -0.79 2.99 1.51
C PHE A 60 -0.66 4.33 0.78
N ASP A 61 -1.09 5.43 1.38
CA ASP A 61 -1.06 6.77 0.79
C ASP A 61 0.36 7.20 0.40
N ALA A 62 1.33 6.97 1.29
CA ALA A 62 2.74 7.22 0.99
C ALA A 62 3.28 6.28 -0.09
N LEU A 63 2.97 4.98 0.00
CA LEU A 63 3.44 3.99 -0.95
C LEU A 63 2.93 4.29 -2.37
N VAL A 64 1.64 4.65 -2.53
CA VAL A 64 1.10 4.89 -3.87
C VAL A 64 1.82 6.04 -4.56
N VAL A 65 2.22 7.10 -3.85
CA VAL A 65 2.99 8.21 -4.43
C VAL A 65 4.49 7.91 -4.57
N GLY A 66 4.97 6.74 -4.12
CA GLY A 66 6.36 6.32 -4.22
C GLY A 66 7.25 6.76 -3.06
N LEU A 67 6.68 7.22 -1.94
CA LEU A 67 7.42 7.58 -0.74
C LEU A 67 7.80 6.33 0.10
N PRO A 68 8.85 6.42 0.94
CA PRO A 68 9.26 5.34 1.82
C PRO A 68 8.25 5.13 2.97
N TRP A 69 7.19 4.36 2.69
CA TRP A 69 6.08 4.12 3.62
C TRP A 69 6.49 3.43 4.92
N GLN A 70 7.55 2.61 4.92
CA GLN A 70 8.02 1.86 6.09
C GLN A 70 8.45 2.77 7.25
N GLN A 71 8.86 4.00 6.95
CA GLN A 71 9.40 4.95 7.94
C GLN A 71 8.32 5.78 8.62
N LEU A 72 7.05 5.66 8.22
CA LEU A 72 5.97 6.48 8.78
C LEU A 72 5.70 6.21 10.26
N HIS A 73 5.95 4.99 10.77
CA HIS A 73 5.92 4.74 12.22
C HIS A 73 7.03 5.47 12.98
N GLN A 74 8.21 5.62 12.37
CA GLN A 74 9.37 6.24 13.01
C GLN A 74 9.29 7.78 13.01
N MET A 75 8.60 8.37 12.04
CA MET A 75 8.45 9.83 11.89
C MET A 75 7.31 10.43 12.72
N SER A 76 6.34 9.63 13.20
CA SER A 76 5.32 10.09 14.16
C SER A 76 5.82 10.14 15.60
N ALA A 77 7.01 9.59 15.88
CA ALA A 77 7.64 9.57 17.19
C ALA A 77 8.77 10.61 17.31
N ILE A 78 8.58 11.83 16.78
CA ILE A 78 9.41 12.97 17.19
C ILE A 78 9.02 13.34 18.63
N THR A 79 9.47 12.52 19.58
CA THR A 79 9.48 12.88 20.99
C THR A 79 10.39 14.09 21.11
N ARG A 80 9.80 15.24 21.44
CA ARG A 80 10.56 16.40 21.90
C ARG A 80 11.40 15.95 23.10
N LEU A 81 12.73 16.04 22.97
CA LEU A 81 13.61 16.09 24.13
C LEU A 81 13.29 17.33 24.97
#